data_AF-A0A2N9M373-F1
#
_entry.id   AF-A0A2N9M373-F1
#
_cell.length_a   1.000
_cell.length_b   1.000
_cell.length_c   1.000
_cell.angle_alpha   90.00
_cell.angle_beta   90.00
_cell.angle_gamma   90.00
#
_symmetry.space_group_name_H-M   'P 1'
#
loop_
_entity.id
_entity.type
_entity.pdbx_description
1 polymer ?
#
loop_
_entity_poly.entity_id
_entity_poly.type
_entity_poly.pdbx_seq_one_letter_code
_entity_poly.pdbx_strand_id
1 'polypeptide(L)'
;MRRRTSGNMVLEGILWIPVIVLLVVGTIQLGKISYTYYSLRKAVFTAARYLAVQQGTDVCNLGGDANVQAALNLAVNDPNSQTPLISGLTADNFLISTECVDPASNTVGACLCGGVDGEQRPDYIVVSVTGFSIQPRIPGLTLDPIALSPSVTVAFGGSSL
;
A
#
# COMPACT_ATOMS: atom_id res chain seq x y z
N MET A 1 30.47 32.06 51.43
CA MET A 1 29.83 32.22 50.11
C MET A 1 29.77 30.87 49.41
N ARG A 2 28.63 30.15 49.46
CA ARG A 2 28.45 28.84 48.78
C ARG A 2 27.80 29.12 47.42
N ARG A 3 28.62 29.35 46.39
CA ARG A 3 28.13 29.69 45.05
C ARG A 3 27.63 28.43 44.34
N ARG A 4 26.40 28.56 43.83
CA ARG A 4 25.65 27.67 42.93
C ARG A 4 26.55 27.02 41.87
N THR A 5 26.88 25.75 42.03
CA THR A 5 27.44 24.88 40.97
C THR A 5 26.36 24.06 40.26
N SER A 6 25.11 24.07 40.74
CA SER A 6 23.99 23.31 40.18
C SER A 6 23.39 23.88 38.89
N GLY A 7 23.77 25.09 38.47
CA GLY A 7 23.25 25.72 37.25
C GLY A 7 23.91 25.22 35.96
N ASN A 8 25.14 24.72 36.03
CA ASN A 8 25.91 24.35 34.83
C ASN A 8 25.37 23.05 34.20
N MET A 9 24.93 22.10 35.03
CA MET A 9 24.35 20.83 34.57
C MET A 9 23.00 21.03 33.85
N VAL A 10 22.22 22.05 34.24
CA VAL A 10 20.96 22.40 33.57
C VAL A 10 21.23 22.97 32.18
N LEU A 11 22.24 23.83 32.05
CA LEU A 11 22.62 24.41 30.75
C LEU A 11 23.15 23.36 29.77
N GLU A 12 23.97 22.44 30.26
CA GLU A 12 24.48 21.33 29.45
C GLU A 12 23.35 20.39 29.02
N GLY A 13 22.41 20.07 29.92
CA GLY A 13 21.22 19.28 29.60
C GLY A 13 20.36 19.91 28.51
N ILE A 14 20.13 21.22 28.56
CA ILE A 14 19.35 21.96 27.55
C ILE A 14 19.98 21.86 26.16
N LEU A 15 21.31 21.85 26.07
CA LEU A 15 22.02 21.72 24.79
C LEU A 15 21.79 20.36 24.11
N TRP A 16 21.54 19.31 24.89
CA TRP A 16 21.27 17.95 24.38
C TRP A 16 19.80 17.69 24.03
N ILE A 17 18.86 18.45 24.61
CA ILE A 17 17.42 18.33 24.31
C ILE A 17 17.12 18.30 22.80
N PRO A 18 17.61 19.23 21.95
CA PRO A 18 17.29 19.22 20.52
C PRO A 18 17.75 17.93 19.82
N VAL A 19 18.89 17.37 20.21
CA VAL A 19 19.41 16.12 19.64
C VAL A 19 18.52 14.94 20.03
N ILE A 20 18.13 14.85 21.30
CA ILE A 20 17.25 13.79 21.80
C ILE A 20 15.87 13.89 21.13
N VAL A 21 15.32 15.09 21.02
CA VAL A 21 14.03 15.32 20.35
C VAL A 21 14.10 14.89 18.88
N LEU A 22 15.18 15.22 18.17
CA LEU A 22 15.34 14.83 16.77
C LEU A 22 15.39 13.30 16.62
N LEU A 23 16.12 12.61 17.50
CA LEU A 23 16.19 11.14 17.50
C LEU A 23 14.82 10.50 17.78
N VAL A 24 14.08 11.00 18.77
CA VAL A 24 12.74 10.49 19.12
C VAL A 24 11.75 10.74 17.98
N VAL A 25 11.74 11.94 17.39
CA VAL A 25 10.84 12.22 16.26
C VAL A 25 11.23 11.39 15.03
N GLY A 26 12.52 11.20 14.79
CA GLY A 26 13.02 10.35 13.71
C GLY A 26 12.50 8.92 13.81
N THR A 27 12.60 8.29 14.99
CA THR A 27 12.12 6.92 15.20
C THR A 27 10.60 6.82 15.07
N ILE A 28 9.85 7.82 15.55
CA ILE A 28 8.39 7.88 15.39
C ILE A 28 8.01 7.94 13.91
N GLN A 29 8.68 8.78 13.11
CA GLN A 29 8.37 8.89 11.68
C GLN A 29 8.69 7.59 10.93
N LEU A 30 9.80 6.93 11.23
CA LEU A 30 10.12 5.61 10.67
C LEU A 30 9.07 4.55 11.04
N GLY A 31 8.60 4.55 12.30
CA GLY A 31 7.53 3.69 12.75
C GLY A 31 6.23 3.92 11.98
N LYS A 32 5.84 5.18 11.77
CA LYS A 32 4.66 5.55 10.98
C LYS A 32 4.76 5.08 9.53
N ILE A 33 5.88 5.33 8.85
CA ILE A 33 6.08 4.91 7.46
C ILE A 33 5.98 3.39 7.33
N SER A 34 6.63 2.65 8.23
CA SER A 34 6.62 1.19 8.25
C SER A 34 5.20 0.64 8.49
N TYR A 35 4.47 1.25 9.43
CA TYR A 35 3.08 0.90 9.70
C TYR A 35 2.19 1.16 8.48
N THR A 36 2.34 2.30 7.80
CA THR A 36 1.55 2.60 6.61
C THR A 36 1.89 1.65 5.47
N TYR A 37 3.16 1.30 5.25
CA TYR A 37 3.55 0.32 4.24
C TYR A 37 2.91 -1.05 4.50
N TYR A 38 2.94 -1.53 5.75
CA TYR A 38 2.31 -2.81 6.10
C TYR A 38 0.79 -2.76 5.95
N SER A 39 0.17 -1.64 6.31
CA SER A 39 -1.27 -1.42 6.15
C SER A 39 -1.68 -1.42 4.68
N LEU A 40 -0.91 -0.76 3.81
CA LEU A 40 -1.11 -0.80 2.35
C LEU A 40 -0.96 -2.22 1.82
N ARG A 41 0.08 -2.96 2.23
CA ARG A 41 0.27 -4.36 1.83
C ARG A 41 -0.93 -5.23 2.22
N LYS A 42 -1.50 -5.00 3.40
CA LYS A 42 -2.71 -5.69 3.85
C LYS A 42 -3.92 -5.32 3.01
N ALA A 43 -4.11 -4.04 2.67
CA ALA A 43 -5.18 -3.59 1.79
C ALA A 43 -5.10 -4.24 0.39
N VAL A 44 -3.92 -4.22 -0.21
CA VAL A 44 -3.63 -4.88 -1.50
C VAL A 44 -3.92 -6.38 -1.44
N PHE A 45 -3.49 -7.06 -0.37
CA PHE A 45 -3.77 -8.49 -0.19
C PHE A 45 -5.27 -8.78 -0.06
N THR A 46 -6.01 -7.95 0.68
CA THR A 46 -7.47 -8.09 0.80
C THR A 46 -8.15 -7.90 -0.55
N ALA A 47 -7.76 -6.87 -1.33
CA ALA A 47 -8.28 -6.64 -2.68
C ALA A 47 -8.01 -7.83 -3.61
N ALA A 48 -6.75 -8.29 -3.66
CA ALA A 48 -6.34 -9.41 -4.48
C ALA A 48 -7.08 -10.69 -4.10
N ARG A 49 -7.23 -10.95 -2.79
CA ARG A 49 -7.94 -12.13 -2.30
C ARG A 49 -9.43 -12.08 -2.58
N TYR A 50 -10.06 -10.91 -2.50
CA TYR A 50 -11.47 -10.74 -2.87
C TYR A 50 -11.67 -11.08 -4.35
N LEU A 51 -10.85 -10.50 -5.23
CA LEU A 51 -10.92 -10.79 -6.67
C LEU A 51 -10.57 -12.25 -7.00
N ALA A 52 -9.67 -12.87 -6.25
CA ALA A 52 -9.25 -14.24 -6.49
C ALA A 52 -10.37 -15.28 -6.27
N VAL A 53 -11.39 -14.98 -5.47
CA VAL A 53 -12.53 -15.88 -5.22
C VAL A 53 -13.82 -15.41 -5.87
N GLN A 54 -13.86 -14.16 -6.35
CA GLN A 54 -15.03 -13.61 -7.01
C GLN A 54 -15.29 -14.36 -8.32
N GLN A 55 -16.56 -14.66 -8.56
CA GLN A 55 -17.00 -15.24 -9.82
C GLN A 55 -17.45 -14.12 -10.75
N GLY A 56 -17.16 -14.30 -12.02
CA GLY A 56 -17.68 -13.45 -13.07
C GLY A 56 -17.03 -12.07 -13.16
N THR A 57 -15.74 -12.00 -12.83
CA THR A 57 -14.92 -10.81 -13.07
C THR A 57 -14.57 -10.70 -14.55
N ASP A 58 -14.76 -9.51 -15.12
CA ASP A 58 -14.32 -9.19 -16.48
C ASP A 58 -12.82 -8.84 -16.40
N VAL A 59 -11.99 -9.81 -16.78
CA VAL A 59 -10.54 -9.72 -16.66
C VAL A 59 -9.93 -8.85 -17.77
N CYS A 60 -10.74 -8.53 -18.77
CA CYS A 60 -10.38 -7.73 -19.92
C CYS A 60 -10.77 -6.26 -19.79
N ASN A 61 -11.74 -5.96 -18.93
CA ASN A 61 -12.17 -4.61 -18.61
C ASN A 61 -12.13 -4.36 -17.09
N LEU A 62 -10.94 -4.51 -16.50
CA LEU A 62 -10.72 -4.29 -15.07
C LEU A 62 -11.09 -2.87 -14.61
N GLY A 63 -11.05 -1.87 -15.50
CA GLY A 63 -11.41 -0.49 -15.17
C GLY A 63 -12.91 -0.25 -15.00
N GLY A 64 -13.75 -1.05 -15.67
CA GLY A 64 -15.20 -0.89 -15.71
C GLY A 64 -15.99 -1.92 -14.88
N ASP A 65 -15.36 -2.98 -14.39
CA ASP A 65 -16.04 -4.06 -13.69
C ASP A 65 -16.52 -3.67 -12.27
N ALA A 66 -17.79 -3.95 -11.97
CA ALA A 66 -18.39 -3.75 -10.67
C ALA A 66 -17.70 -4.57 -9.56
N ASN A 67 -17.20 -5.77 -9.88
CA ASN A 67 -16.45 -6.60 -8.93
C ASN A 67 -15.10 -5.97 -8.57
N VAL A 68 -14.43 -5.36 -9.54
CA VAL A 68 -13.18 -4.62 -9.31
C VAL A 68 -13.43 -3.39 -8.46
N GLN A 69 -14.48 -2.62 -8.76
CA GLN A 69 -14.87 -1.47 -7.94
C GLN A 69 -15.24 -1.88 -6.50
N ALA A 70 -15.92 -3.01 -6.31
CA ALA A 70 -16.21 -3.55 -4.98
C ALA A 70 -14.93 -3.94 -4.22
N ALA A 71 -13.96 -4.57 -4.90
CA ALA A 71 -12.67 -4.93 -4.32
C ALA A 71 -11.87 -3.69 -3.87
N LEU A 72 -11.84 -2.64 -4.70
CA LEU A 72 -11.18 -1.38 -4.40
C LEU A 72 -11.84 -0.65 -3.23
N ASN A 73 -13.17 -0.61 -3.20
CA ASN A 73 -13.91 -0.02 -2.09
C ASN A 73 -13.65 -0.75 -0.76
N LEU A 74 -13.55 -2.09 -0.79
CA LEU A 74 -13.20 -2.89 0.39
C LEU A 74 -11.74 -2.68 0.84
N ALA A 75 -10.84 -2.40 -0.11
CA ALA A 75 -9.42 -2.17 0.19
C ALA A 75 -9.15 -0.77 0.75
N VAL A 76 -9.94 0.23 0.33
CA VAL A 76 -9.79 1.63 0.75
C VAL A 76 -10.56 1.92 2.03
N ASN A 77 -11.79 1.41 2.15
CA ASN A 77 -12.73 1.81 3.18
C ASN A 77 -13.03 0.67 4.16
N ASP A 78 -13.30 1.04 5.41
CA ASP A 78 -13.87 0.12 6.38
C ASP A 78 -15.34 -0.21 5.98
N PRO A 79 -15.73 -1.49 5.96
CA PRO A 79 -17.04 -1.91 5.46
C PRO A 79 -18.22 -1.44 6.33
N ASN A 80 -17.96 -1.09 7.61
CA ASN A 80 -19.02 -0.70 8.54
C ASN A 80 -19.16 0.82 8.65
N SER A 81 -18.03 1.52 8.64
CA SER A 81 -17.98 2.97 8.86
C SER A 81 -17.78 3.79 7.59
N GLN A 82 -17.44 3.16 6.47
CA GLN A 82 -17.08 3.79 5.19
C GLN A 82 -15.97 4.84 5.32
N THR A 83 -15.19 4.77 6.40
CA THR A 83 -14.05 5.66 6.62
C THR A 83 -12.81 5.09 5.92
N PRO A 84 -11.96 5.95 5.34
CA PRO A 84 -10.74 5.49 4.70
C PRO A 84 -9.78 4.88 5.73
N LEU A 85 -9.32 3.66 5.46
CA LEU A 85 -8.39 2.92 6.33
C LEU A 85 -7.04 3.63 6.45
N ILE A 86 -6.64 4.34 5.39
CA ILE A 86 -5.41 5.12 5.31
C ILE A 86 -5.78 6.49 4.78
N SER A 87 -5.39 7.54 5.51
CA SER A 87 -5.67 8.92 5.10
C SER A 87 -5.00 9.23 3.75
N GLY A 88 -5.80 9.73 2.80
CA GLY A 88 -5.33 10.07 1.46
C GLY A 88 -5.18 8.89 0.50
N LEU A 89 -5.53 7.67 0.91
CA LEU A 89 -5.60 6.52 0.01
C LEU A 89 -6.92 6.54 -0.75
N THR A 90 -6.88 6.47 -2.08
CA THR A 90 -8.06 6.38 -2.95
C THR A 90 -8.00 5.13 -3.82
N ALA A 91 -9.12 4.80 -4.47
CA ALA A 91 -9.20 3.68 -5.41
C ALA A 91 -8.23 3.85 -6.60
N ASP A 92 -7.96 5.09 -7.03
CA ASP A 92 -7.05 5.40 -8.13
C ASP A 92 -5.59 5.07 -7.84
N ASN A 93 -5.24 4.91 -6.56
CA ASN A 93 -3.89 4.48 -6.18
C ASN A 93 -3.65 2.99 -6.43
N PHE A 94 -4.66 2.20 -6.75
CA PHE A 94 -4.51 0.78 -6.99
C PHE A 94 -4.42 0.48 -8.47
N LEU A 95 -3.42 -0.31 -8.84
CA LEU A 95 -3.28 -0.89 -10.16
C LEU A 95 -3.46 -2.39 -10.04
N ILE A 96 -4.48 -2.91 -10.71
CA ILE A 96 -4.81 -4.34 -10.77
C ILE A 96 -4.43 -4.84 -12.15
N SER A 97 -3.71 -5.96 -12.19
CA SER A 97 -3.36 -6.66 -13.41
C SER A 97 -3.55 -8.17 -13.21
N THR A 98 -3.84 -8.86 -14.30
CA THR A 98 -4.00 -10.31 -14.33
C THR A 98 -2.82 -10.93 -15.08
N GLU A 99 -2.32 -12.03 -14.55
CA GLU A 99 -1.21 -12.78 -15.14
C GLU A 99 -1.66 -14.22 -15.42
N CYS A 100 -1.24 -14.72 -16.57
CA CYS A 100 -1.54 -16.03 -17.10
C CYS A 100 -0.22 -16.76 -17.38
N VAL A 101 -0.21 -18.08 -17.17
CA VAL A 101 0.90 -18.93 -17.57
C VAL A 101 0.64 -19.39 -19.01
N ASP A 102 1.56 -19.09 -19.91
CA ASP A 102 1.49 -19.63 -21.26
C ASP A 102 1.86 -21.13 -21.24
N PRO A 103 0.94 -22.03 -21.64
CA PRO A 103 1.18 -23.47 -21.62
C PRO A 103 2.30 -23.92 -22.58
N ALA A 104 2.62 -23.12 -23.60
CA ALA A 104 3.68 -23.45 -24.56
C ALA A 104 5.08 -23.09 -24.06
N SER A 105 5.21 -21.99 -23.32
CA SER A 105 6.51 -21.46 -22.88
C SER A 105 6.78 -21.61 -21.38
N ASN A 106 5.77 -21.96 -20.57
CA ASN A 106 5.81 -21.95 -19.10
C ASN A 106 6.28 -20.59 -18.53
N THR A 107 5.99 -19.49 -19.25
CA THR A 107 6.31 -18.14 -18.79
C THR A 107 5.06 -17.44 -18.25
N VAL A 108 5.24 -16.62 -17.22
CA VAL A 108 4.17 -15.80 -16.64
C VAL A 108 4.13 -14.47 -17.41
N GLY A 109 2.96 -14.11 -17.93
CA GLY A 109 2.76 -12.87 -18.67
C GLY A 109 1.35 -12.32 -18.51
N ALA A 110 1.07 -11.17 -19.13
CA ALA A 110 -0.26 -10.59 -19.11
C ALA A 110 -1.27 -11.52 -19.79
N CYS A 111 -2.46 -11.66 -19.22
CA CYS A 111 -3.53 -12.42 -19.84
C CYS A 111 -3.98 -11.77 -21.16
N LEU A 112 -4.24 -12.60 -22.17
CA LEU A 112 -4.73 -12.15 -23.46
C LEU A 112 -6.25 -11.97 -23.43
N CYS A 113 -6.70 -10.85 -23.95
CA CYS A 113 -8.11 -10.47 -24.01
C CYS A 113 -8.58 -10.38 -25.45
N GLY A 114 -9.61 -11.17 -25.80
CA GLY A 114 -10.27 -11.08 -27.11
C GLY A 114 -9.63 -11.89 -28.25
N GLY A 115 -9.05 -13.06 -27.96
CA GLY A 115 -8.60 -14.01 -28.99
C GLY A 115 -9.74 -14.88 -29.55
N VAL A 116 -9.47 -15.60 -30.65
CA VAL A 116 -10.37 -16.62 -31.23
C VAL A 116 -10.72 -17.77 -30.26
N ASP A 117 -9.97 -17.88 -29.16
CA ASP A 117 -10.11 -18.90 -28.12
C ASP A 117 -10.93 -18.43 -26.89
N GLY A 118 -11.50 -17.22 -26.92
CA GLY A 118 -12.28 -16.67 -25.82
C GLY A 118 -11.44 -15.98 -24.73
N GLU A 119 -12.10 -15.62 -23.63
CA GLU A 119 -11.46 -14.98 -22.47
C GLU A 119 -10.65 -16.02 -21.69
N GLN A 120 -9.32 -15.86 -21.66
CA GLN A 120 -8.47 -16.77 -20.90
C GLN A 120 -8.62 -16.50 -19.41
N ARG A 121 -9.00 -17.53 -18.66
CA ARG A 121 -9.05 -17.48 -17.20
C ARG A 121 -7.65 -17.15 -16.66
N PRO A 122 -7.51 -16.13 -15.79
CA PRO A 122 -6.22 -15.79 -15.19
C PRO A 122 -5.75 -16.87 -14.22
N ASP A 123 -4.44 -17.03 -14.11
CA ASP A 123 -3.81 -17.91 -13.11
C ASP A 123 -3.43 -17.15 -11.84
N TYR A 124 -3.05 -15.88 -12.01
CA TYR A 124 -2.65 -14.98 -10.94
C TYR A 124 -3.31 -13.61 -11.08
N ILE A 125 -3.64 -13.01 -9.95
CA ILE A 125 -4.01 -11.61 -9.84
C ILE A 125 -2.88 -10.88 -9.13
N VAL A 126 -2.39 -9.82 -9.75
CA VAL A 126 -1.42 -8.90 -9.19
C VAL A 126 -2.14 -7.60 -8.85
N VAL A 127 -2.08 -7.21 -7.59
CA VAL A 127 -2.54 -5.89 -7.16
C VAL A 127 -1.32 -5.13 -6.65
N SER A 128 -1.21 -3.88 -7.05
CA SER A 128 -0.13 -2.99 -6.65
C SER A 128 -0.69 -1.62 -6.30
N VAL A 129 0.01 -0.91 -5.42
CA VAL A 129 -0.28 0.50 -5.14
C VAL A 129 0.72 1.38 -5.86
N THR A 130 0.23 2.41 -6.54
CA THR A 130 1.01 3.41 -7.26
C THR A 130 0.52 4.81 -6.89
N GLY A 131 1.43 5.79 -6.92
CA GLY A 131 1.08 7.20 -6.64
C GLY A 131 0.80 7.55 -5.17
N PHE A 132 0.90 6.61 -4.24
CA PHE A 132 0.80 6.91 -2.80
C PHE A 132 2.16 7.34 -2.23
N SER A 133 2.23 8.53 -1.64
CA SER A 133 3.45 9.04 -1.02
C SER A 133 3.19 9.64 0.36
N ILE A 134 4.18 9.50 1.24
CA ILE A 134 4.14 10.08 2.59
C ILE A 134 5.31 11.03 2.73
N GLN A 135 5.04 12.24 3.19
CA GLN A 135 6.08 13.19 3.55
C GLN A 135 6.43 13.06 5.04
N PRO A 136 7.67 12.66 5.40
CA PRO A 136 8.12 12.69 6.78
C PRO A 136 8.21 14.14 7.26
N ARG A 137 7.68 14.44 8.44
CA ARG A 137 7.75 15.77 9.06
C ARG A 137 8.67 15.72 10.27
N ILE A 138 9.95 16.02 10.07
CA ILE A 138 10.92 16.12 11.16
C ILE A 138 11.18 17.62 11.41
N PRO A 139 11.05 18.12 12.65
CA PRO A 139 11.34 19.51 12.96
C PRO A 139 12.74 19.93 12.49
N GLY A 140 12.81 21.03 11.74
CA GLY A 140 14.07 21.57 11.21
C GLY A 140 14.63 20.84 9.98
N LEU A 141 13.97 19.80 9.46
CA LEU A 141 14.38 19.09 8.25
C LEU A 141 13.20 18.98 7.26
N THR A 142 13.41 19.43 6.04
CA THR A 142 12.50 19.17 4.93
C THR A 142 13.00 17.95 4.18
N LEU A 143 12.17 16.89 4.14
CA LEU A 143 12.47 15.67 3.41
C LEU A 143 11.52 15.55 2.23
N ASP A 144 12.03 14.97 1.15
CA ASP A 144 11.23 14.65 -0.02
C ASP A 144 10.21 13.56 0.30
N PRO A 145 9.04 13.56 -0.36
CA PRO A 145 8.04 12.52 -0.19
C PRO A 145 8.60 11.14 -0.55
N ILE A 146 8.30 10.15 0.27
CA ILE A 146 8.66 8.76 0.03
C ILE A 146 7.47 8.08 -0.63
N ALA A 147 7.64 7.61 -1.87
CA ALA A 147 6.63 6.81 -2.56
C ALA A 147 6.59 5.39 -1.99
N LEU A 148 5.39 4.90 -1.67
CA LEU A 148 5.16 3.54 -1.20
C LEU A 148 4.41 2.76 -2.27
N SER A 149 5.03 1.68 -2.76
CA SER A 149 4.46 0.85 -3.82
C SER A 149 4.49 -0.64 -3.47
N PRO A 150 3.74 -1.09 -2.43
CA PRO A 150 3.60 -2.51 -2.17
C PRO A 150 2.83 -3.19 -3.31
N SER A 151 3.27 -4.40 -3.67
CA SER A 151 2.58 -5.30 -4.59
C SER A 151 2.39 -6.68 -3.96
N VAL A 152 1.33 -7.35 -4.38
CA VAL A 152 0.99 -8.72 -3.96
C VAL A 152 0.44 -9.48 -5.16
N THR A 153 0.90 -10.71 -5.31
CA THR A 153 0.38 -11.68 -6.28
C THR A 153 -0.37 -12.78 -5.54
N VAL A 154 -1.57 -13.12 -6.00
CA VAL A 154 -2.42 -14.18 -5.45
C VAL A 154 -2.89 -15.09 -6.57
N ALA A 155 -2.90 -16.41 -6.36
CA ALA A 155 -3.44 -17.36 -7.32
C ALA A 155 -4.95 -17.21 -7.48
N PHE A 156 -5.43 -17.27 -8.72
CA PHE A 156 -6.85 -17.12 -9.04
C PHE A 156 -7.61 -18.43 -8.84
N GLY A 157 -8.61 -18.40 -7.96
CA GLY A 157 -9.50 -19.53 -7.67
C GLY A 157 -10.90 -19.39 -8.26
N GLY A 158 -11.28 -18.20 -8.71
CA GLY A 158 -12.60 -17.90 -9.27
C GLY A 158 -12.83 -18.53 -10.65
N SER A 159 -14.09 -18.48 -11.10
CA SER A 159 -14.47 -18.76 -12.49
C SER A 159 -14.64 -17.45 -13.25
N SER A 160 -14.02 -17.33 -14.41
CA SER A 160 -14.28 -16.25 -15.38
C SER A 160 -15.67 -16.42 -16.01
N LEU A 161 -16.26 -15.33 -16.52
CA LEU A 161 -17.52 -15.37 -17.29
C LEU A 161 -17.33 -16.06 -18.65
#